data_AF-A0A090QWS5-F1
#
_entry.id   AF-A0A090QWS5-F1
#
_cell.length_a   1.000
_cell.length_b   1.000
_cell.length_c   1.000
_cell.angle_alpha   90.00
_cell.angle_beta   90.00
_cell.angle_gamma   90.00
#
_symmetry.space_group_name_H-M   'P 1'
#
loop_
_entity.id
_entity.type
_entity.pdbx_description
1 polymer ?
#
loop_
_entity_poly.entity_id
_entity_poly.type
_entity_poly.pdbx_seq_one_letter_code
_entity_poly.pdbx_strand_id
1 'polypeptide(L)'
;MIDELRDTLDLLHVQLYNNGGLPNPYLPGSAPEGSVDMMVAQSKMLIEGFELANGQRFAPLRDDQVAIGLPSGPSSANSGQAPTQNILDALDCLTKGTKCGTVKPAFNYPNYGGVMTWSINWDKHDGYNFSGPVGDKLKAMNAGQ
;
A
#
# COMPACT_ATOMS: atom_id res chain seq x y z
N MET A 1 13.05 -10.48 -11.35
CA MET A 1 14.02 -9.94 -10.37
C MET A 1 13.51 -9.83 -8.94
N ILE A 2 12.21 -9.59 -8.65
CA ILE A 2 11.73 -9.61 -7.25
C ILE A 2 11.89 -11.01 -6.63
N ASP A 3 11.54 -12.05 -7.38
CA ASP A 3 11.63 -13.42 -6.89
C ASP A 3 13.07 -13.84 -6.61
N GLU A 4 14.01 -13.48 -7.48
CA GLU A 4 15.43 -13.79 -7.33
C GLU A 4 16.11 -13.03 -6.18
N LEU A 5 15.54 -11.92 -5.71
CA LEU A 5 16.08 -11.09 -4.63
C LEU A 5 15.26 -11.16 -3.34
N ARG A 6 14.25 -12.02 -3.28
CA ARG A 6 13.26 -12.09 -2.20
C ARG A 6 13.88 -12.19 -0.81
N ASP A 7 14.93 -12.98 -0.67
CA ASP A 7 15.57 -13.22 0.63
C ASP A 7 16.43 -12.04 1.12
N THR A 8 16.82 -11.15 0.19
CA THR A 8 17.63 -9.95 0.47
C THR A 8 16.84 -8.66 0.37
N LEU A 9 15.57 -8.73 -0.05
CA LEU A 9 14.70 -7.58 -0.19
C LEU A 9 14.27 -7.10 1.19
N ASP A 10 14.69 -5.90 1.58
CA ASP A 10 14.23 -5.29 2.83
C ASP A 10 12.78 -4.81 2.70
N LEU A 11 12.48 -4.02 1.66
CA LEU A 11 11.19 -3.39 1.50
C LEU A 11 10.86 -3.12 0.03
N LEU A 12 9.63 -3.43 -0.36
CA LEU A 12 9.04 -3.12 -1.66
C LEU A 12 7.83 -2.20 -1.48
N HIS A 13 7.97 -0.98 -1.98
CA HIS A 13 6.91 0.02 -2.03
C HIS A 13 6.53 0.31 -3.49
N VAL A 14 5.49 -0.37 -3.98
CA VAL A 14 4.98 -0.17 -5.35
C VAL A 14 4.41 1.24 -5.48
N GLN A 15 4.71 1.93 -6.58
CA GLN A 15 4.16 3.25 -6.86
C GLN A 15 2.72 3.12 -7.34
N LEU A 16 1.75 3.44 -6.49
CA LEU A 16 0.32 3.35 -6.77
C LEU A 16 -0.24 4.65 -7.35
N TYR A 17 0.51 5.27 -8.26
CA TYR A 17 0.17 6.55 -8.87
C TYR A 17 0.66 6.64 -10.31
N ASN A 18 0.09 7.55 -11.11
CA ASN A 18 0.37 7.75 -12.54
C ASN A 18 0.08 6.55 -13.46
N ASN A 19 -0.63 5.54 -12.98
CA ASN A 19 -0.90 4.31 -13.73
C ASN A 19 -2.40 3.96 -13.80
N GLY A 20 -3.27 4.80 -13.23
CA GLY A 20 -4.70 4.54 -13.13
C GLY A 20 -5.00 3.44 -12.10
N GLY A 21 -6.19 2.85 -12.21
CA GLY A 21 -6.62 1.79 -11.28
C GLY A 21 -5.83 0.49 -11.44
N LEU A 22 -5.77 -0.30 -10.36
CA LEU A 22 -5.00 -1.55 -10.30
C LEU A 22 -5.85 -2.77 -10.73
N PRO A 23 -5.52 -3.46 -11.84
CA PRO A 23 -6.09 -4.77 -12.13
C PRO A 23 -5.76 -5.75 -11.01
N ASN A 24 -6.76 -6.46 -10.51
CA ASN A 24 -6.63 -7.35 -9.35
C ASN A 24 -7.65 -8.50 -9.46
N PRO A 25 -7.42 -9.62 -8.76
CA PRO A 25 -8.31 -10.77 -8.81
C PRO A 25 -9.50 -10.68 -7.81
N TYR A 26 -9.66 -9.58 -7.08
CA TYR A 26 -10.61 -9.46 -5.97
C TYR A 26 -11.86 -8.64 -6.31
N LEU A 27 -11.77 -7.75 -7.30
CA LEU A 27 -12.85 -6.90 -7.76
C LEU A 27 -13.15 -7.13 -9.24
N PRO A 28 -14.39 -6.89 -9.69
CA PRO A 28 -14.67 -6.75 -11.10
C PRO A 28 -13.96 -5.49 -11.62
N GLY A 29 -13.00 -5.68 -12.53
CA GLY A 29 -12.20 -4.59 -13.09
C GLY A 29 -11.09 -4.10 -12.16
N SER A 30 -10.61 -2.88 -12.40
CA SER A 30 -9.52 -2.30 -11.63
C SER A 30 -9.99 -1.67 -10.32
N ALA A 31 -9.21 -1.84 -9.25
CA ALA A 31 -9.40 -1.09 -8.01
C ALA A 31 -9.11 0.40 -8.26
N PRO A 32 -10.00 1.34 -7.89
CA PRO A 32 -9.85 2.75 -8.21
C PRO A 32 -8.59 3.39 -7.60
N GLU A 33 -7.92 4.27 -8.33
CA GLU A 33 -6.72 4.96 -7.86
C GLU A 33 -7.00 5.77 -6.58
N GLY A 34 -6.07 5.75 -5.61
CA GLY A 34 -6.23 6.46 -4.33
C GLY A 34 -7.27 5.88 -3.36
N SER A 35 -7.88 4.73 -3.68
CA SER A 35 -8.86 4.06 -2.82
C SER A 35 -8.22 3.11 -1.81
N VAL A 36 -8.95 2.85 -0.71
CA VAL A 36 -8.61 1.78 0.25
C VAL A 36 -8.45 0.44 -0.47
N ASP A 37 -9.36 0.11 -1.39
CA ASP A 37 -9.35 -1.16 -2.11
C ASP A 37 -8.09 -1.32 -2.98
N MET A 38 -7.57 -0.26 -3.62
CA MET A 38 -6.32 -0.36 -4.40
C MET A 38 -5.11 -0.65 -3.51
N MET A 39 -4.99 0.08 -2.40
CA MET A 39 -3.90 -0.09 -1.44
C MET A 39 -3.92 -1.49 -0.82
N VAL A 40 -5.10 -1.97 -0.44
CA VAL A 40 -5.28 -3.31 0.13
C VAL A 40 -5.06 -4.39 -0.94
N ALA A 41 -5.56 -4.22 -2.16
CA ALA A 41 -5.38 -5.17 -3.24
C ALA A 41 -3.90 -5.35 -3.62
N GLN A 42 -3.13 -4.27 -3.77
CA GLN A 42 -1.69 -4.39 -4.06
C GLN A 42 -0.96 -5.14 -2.94
N SER A 43 -1.22 -4.77 -1.69
CA SER A 43 -0.56 -5.40 -0.54
C SER A 43 -0.90 -6.88 -0.47
N LYS A 44 -2.19 -7.21 -0.67
CA LYS A 44 -2.68 -8.58 -0.68
C LYS A 44 -2.06 -9.43 -1.78
N MET A 45 -1.93 -8.90 -3.00
CA MET A 45 -1.27 -9.61 -4.10
C MET A 45 0.18 -9.95 -3.76
N LEU A 46 0.92 -9.00 -3.17
CA LEU A 46 2.33 -9.22 -2.83
C LEU A 46 2.51 -10.18 -1.64
N ILE A 47 1.69 -10.04 -0.60
CA ILE A 47 1.80 -10.82 0.64
C ILE A 47 1.21 -12.22 0.49
N GLU A 48 0.10 -12.39 -0.22
CA GLU A 48 -0.54 -13.70 -0.39
C GLU A 48 -0.09 -14.42 -1.67
N GLY A 49 0.61 -13.71 -2.55
CA GLY A 49 0.94 -14.16 -3.90
C GLY A 49 -0.26 -14.13 -4.84
N PHE A 50 0.02 -14.28 -6.14
CA PHE A 50 -1.02 -14.27 -7.18
C PHE A 50 -0.59 -15.09 -8.40
N GLU A 51 -1.56 -15.53 -9.19
CA GLU A 51 -1.29 -16.21 -10.47
C GLU A 51 -0.91 -15.19 -11.54
N LEU A 52 0.14 -15.49 -12.28
CA LEU A 52 0.60 -14.75 -13.43
C LEU A 52 -0.19 -15.18 -14.68
N ALA A 53 -0.26 -14.32 -15.69
CA ALA A 53 -0.98 -14.61 -16.93
C ALA A 53 -0.47 -15.87 -17.68
N ASN A 54 0.74 -16.35 -17.37
CA ASN A 54 1.32 -17.56 -17.94
C ASN A 54 1.07 -18.83 -17.09
N GLY A 55 0.22 -18.75 -16.06
CA GLY A 55 -0.13 -19.87 -15.18
C GLY A 55 0.88 -20.16 -14.07
N GLN A 56 2.02 -19.46 -14.03
CA GLN A 56 2.94 -19.52 -12.89
C GLN A 56 2.39 -18.71 -11.71
N ARG A 57 2.92 -18.93 -10.52
CA ARG A 57 2.53 -18.18 -9.32
C ARG A 57 3.67 -17.26 -8.87
N PHE A 58 3.35 -16.00 -8.60
CA PHE A 58 4.21 -15.14 -7.81
C PHE A 58 4.13 -15.57 -6.33
N ALA A 59 5.25 -15.98 -5.75
CA ALA A 59 5.28 -16.44 -4.37
C ALA A 59 5.02 -15.29 -3.36
N PRO A 60 4.38 -15.59 -2.22
CA PRO A 60 4.19 -14.65 -1.09
C PRO A 60 5.47 -13.92 -0.66
N LEU A 61 5.38 -12.62 -0.41
CA LEU A 61 6.35 -11.86 0.39
C LEU A 61 5.94 -11.88 1.87
N ARG A 62 6.91 -11.68 2.77
CA ARG A 62 6.58 -11.39 4.17
C ARG A 62 5.90 -10.02 4.26
N ASP A 63 5.05 -9.82 5.26
CA ASP A 63 4.36 -8.55 5.45
C ASP A 63 5.32 -7.39 5.76
N ASP A 64 6.42 -7.68 6.45
CA ASP A 64 7.51 -6.71 6.70
C ASP A 64 8.26 -6.24 5.45
N GLN A 65 8.13 -6.95 4.31
CA GLN A 65 8.74 -6.58 3.03
C GLN A 65 7.84 -5.72 2.15
N VAL A 66 6.62 -5.41 2.56
CA VAL A 66 5.64 -4.73 1.70
C VAL A 66 5.19 -3.41 2.32
N ALA A 67 5.20 -2.36 1.50
CA ALA A 67 4.68 -1.05 1.84
C ALA A 67 3.86 -0.46 0.68
N ILE A 68 3.07 0.57 1.00
CA ILE A 68 2.28 1.34 0.03
C ILE A 68 3.12 2.52 -0.46
N GLY A 69 3.22 2.76 -1.77
CA GLY A 69 3.87 3.96 -2.33
C GLY A 69 2.85 4.94 -2.90
N LEU A 70 2.80 6.17 -2.38
CA LEU A 70 1.82 7.20 -2.76
C LEU A 70 2.45 8.56 -3.06
N PRO A 71 1.76 9.47 -3.76
CA PRO A 71 2.14 10.87 -3.82
C PRO A 71 1.85 11.57 -2.48
N SER A 72 2.73 12.49 -2.04
CA SER A 72 2.53 13.26 -0.81
C SER A 72 1.41 14.29 -0.95
N GLY A 73 1.17 14.78 -2.16
CA GLY A 73 0.19 15.83 -2.39
C GLY A 73 -0.25 15.97 -3.86
N PRO A 74 -1.12 16.95 -4.15
CA PRO A 74 -1.71 17.17 -5.47
C PRO A 74 -0.68 17.40 -6.58
N SER A 75 0.45 18.03 -6.26
CA SER A 75 1.49 18.37 -7.25
C SER A 75 2.60 17.32 -7.37
N SER A 76 2.56 16.26 -6.57
CA SER A 76 3.63 15.25 -6.54
C SER A 76 3.49 14.18 -7.64
N ALA A 77 2.31 14.07 -8.26
CA ALA A 77 2.00 13.14 -9.33
C ALA A 77 0.85 13.67 -10.19
N ASN A 78 0.69 13.15 -11.41
CA ASN A 78 -0.42 13.50 -12.30
C ASN A 78 -1.75 12.85 -11.86
N SER A 79 -1.68 11.71 -11.18
CA SER A 79 -2.83 10.99 -10.63
C SER A 79 -2.42 10.12 -9.42
N GLY A 80 -3.39 9.54 -8.73
CA GLY A 80 -3.16 8.56 -7.66
C GLY A 80 -2.92 9.13 -6.26
N GLN A 81 -3.22 10.40 -6.05
CA GLN A 81 -3.35 10.95 -4.70
C GLN A 81 -4.45 10.21 -3.94
N ALA A 82 -4.15 9.85 -2.70
CA ALA A 82 -5.12 9.26 -1.79
C ALA A 82 -5.53 10.28 -0.72
N PRO A 83 -6.83 10.41 -0.39
CA PRO A 83 -7.25 11.11 0.81
C PRO A 83 -6.56 10.52 2.04
N THR A 84 -6.12 11.37 2.97
CA THR A 84 -5.43 10.93 4.19
C THR A 84 -6.20 9.82 4.92
N GLN A 85 -7.52 9.96 5.06
CA GLN A 85 -8.36 8.96 5.72
C GLN A 85 -8.31 7.59 5.03
N ASN A 86 -8.26 7.54 3.69
CA ASN A 86 -8.15 6.27 2.97
C ASN A 86 -6.81 5.57 3.27
N ILE A 87 -5.72 6.33 3.44
CA ILE A 87 -4.41 5.78 3.81
C ILE A 87 -4.49 5.17 5.21
N LEU A 88 -5.10 5.88 6.16
CA LEU A 88 -5.23 5.40 7.55
C LEU A 88 -6.12 4.15 7.63
N ASP A 89 -7.22 4.15 6.88
CA ASP A 89 -8.17 3.03 6.80
C ASP A 89 -7.55 1.81 6.11
N ALA A 90 -6.73 2.01 5.07
CA ALA A 90 -5.97 0.93 4.44
C ALA A 90 -4.99 0.30 5.43
N LEU A 91 -4.27 1.11 6.23
CA LEU A 91 -3.38 0.60 7.27
C LEU A 91 -4.13 -0.19 8.37
N ASP A 92 -5.29 0.29 8.83
CA ASP A 92 -6.12 -0.48 9.77
C ASP A 92 -6.71 -1.75 9.15
N CYS A 93 -7.03 -1.73 7.86
CA CYS A 93 -7.52 -2.92 7.15
C CYS A 93 -6.42 -3.98 7.06
N LEU A 94 -5.22 -3.59 6.65
CA LEU A 94 -4.10 -4.50 6.50
C LEU A 94 -3.65 -5.08 7.84
N THR A 95 -3.52 -4.24 8.87
CA THR A 95 -2.90 -4.65 10.14
C THR A 95 -3.89 -5.18 11.17
N LYS A 96 -5.18 -4.82 11.08
CA LYS A 96 -6.22 -5.19 12.07
C LYS A 96 -7.46 -5.81 11.46
N GLY A 97 -7.62 -5.80 10.14
CA GLY A 97 -8.83 -6.29 9.46
C GLY A 97 -10.05 -5.39 9.64
N THR A 98 -9.85 -4.12 10.03
CA THR A 98 -10.93 -3.14 10.27
C THR A 98 -10.87 -2.00 9.27
N LYS A 99 -11.97 -1.28 9.03
CA LYS A 99 -12.02 -0.16 8.05
C LYS A 99 -11.70 -0.54 6.60
N CYS A 100 -11.77 -1.83 6.28
CA CYS A 100 -11.64 -2.30 4.90
C CYS A 100 -12.78 -1.79 4.00
N GLY A 101 -12.46 -1.64 2.71
CA GLY A 101 -13.45 -1.53 1.65
C GLY A 101 -14.03 -2.91 1.29
N THR A 102 -14.18 -3.15 -0.01
CA THR A 102 -14.65 -4.43 -0.54
C THR A 102 -13.54 -5.49 -0.46
N VAL A 103 -12.29 -5.09 -0.73
CA VAL A 103 -11.13 -5.98 -0.67
C VAL A 103 -10.69 -6.11 0.79
N LYS A 104 -10.54 -7.36 1.24
CA LYS A 104 -10.09 -7.70 2.59
C LYS A 104 -8.91 -8.66 2.54
N PRO A 105 -7.89 -8.49 3.39
CA PRO A 105 -6.81 -9.46 3.51
C PRO A 105 -7.35 -10.77 4.11
N ALA A 106 -6.76 -11.91 3.77
CA ALA A 106 -7.17 -13.21 4.29
C ALA A 106 -6.83 -13.39 5.77
N PHE A 107 -5.79 -12.68 6.23
CA PHE A 107 -5.33 -12.59 7.61
C PHE A 107 -4.72 -11.21 7.84
N ASN A 108 -4.55 -10.80 9.10
CA ASN A 108 -3.93 -9.52 9.41
C ASN A 108 -2.42 -9.55 9.17
N TYR A 109 -1.85 -8.42 8.77
CA TYR A 109 -0.43 -8.21 8.48
C TYR A 109 0.22 -7.36 9.60
N PRO A 110 0.48 -7.93 10.78
CA PRO A 110 0.90 -7.16 11.94
C PRO A 110 2.24 -6.46 11.77
N ASN A 111 3.14 -6.95 10.92
CA ASN A 111 4.48 -6.38 10.72
C ASN A 111 4.59 -5.51 9.45
N TYR A 112 3.46 -5.05 8.92
CA TYR A 112 3.40 -4.35 7.63
C TYR A 112 4.40 -3.20 7.52
N GLY A 113 5.17 -3.16 6.43
CA GLY A 113 6.33 -2.28 6.25
C GLY A 113 6.04 -0.78 6.15
N GLY A 114 4.76 -0.39 6.05
CA GLY A 114 4.32 1.01 6.20
C GLY A 114 4.03 1.72 4.88
N VAL A 115 4.43 2.99 4.79
CA VAL A 115 4.07 3.87 3.66
C VAL A 115 5.28 4.66 3.18
N MET A 116 5.56 4.58 1.89
CA MET A 116 6.51 5.41 1.15
C MET A 116 5.75 6.57 0.49
N THR A 117 6.38 7.73 0.42
CA THR A 117 5.83 8.87 -0.31
C THR A 117 6.81 9.49 -1.29
N TRP A 118 6.31 9.86 -2.46
CA TRP A 118 6.94 10.83 -3.34
C TRP A 118 6.28 12.20 -3.11
N SER A 119 6.93 13.17 -2.46
CA SER A 119 8.27 13.12 -1.87
C SER A 119 8.35 14.02 -0.63
N ILE A 120 9.43 13.90 0.14
CA ILE A 120 9.69 14.76 1.31
C ILE A 120 9.65 16.25 0.94
N ASN A 121 10.20 16.63 -0.22
CA ASN A 121 10.21 18.02 -0.67
C ASN A 121 8.80 18.56 -0.93
N TRP A 122 7.94 17.77 -1.57
CA TRP A 122 6.55 18.14 -1.81
C TRP A 122 5.72 18.17 -0.53
N ASP A 123 5.88 17.15 0.32
CA ASP A 123 5.22 17.13 1.63
C ASP A 123 5.58 18.37 2.46
N LYS A 124 6.86 18.75 2.50
CA LYS A 124 7.29 19.99 3.16
C LYS A 124 6.67 21.24 2.52
N HIS A 125 6.63 21.31 1.19
CA HIS A 125 6.01 22.42 0.46
C HIS A 125 4.52 22.56 0.82
N ASP A 126 3.82 21.45 0.97
CA ASP A 126 2.39 21.39 1.29
C ASP A 126 2.10 21.44 2.81
N GLY A 127 3.12 21.74 3.63
CA GLY A 127 2.96 21.93 5.07
C GLY A 127 2.84 20.65 5.88
N TYR A 128 3.50 19.57 5.44
CA TYR A 128 3.53 18.25 6.08
C TYR A 128 2.15 17.57 6.16
N ASN A 129 1.32 17.80 5.15
CA ASN A 129 -0.03 17.25 5.05
C ASN A 129 -0.06 15.71 4.92
N PHE A 130 1.03 15.08 4.48
CA PHE A 130 1.17 13.65 4.40
C PHE A 130 1.89 13.11 5.63
N SER A 131 3.13 13.58 5.87
CA SER A 131 3.99 12.99 6.90
C SER A 131 3.48 13.21 8.32
N GLY A 132 2.77 14.30 8.59
CA GLY A 132 2.13 14.55 9.89
C GLY A 132 1.13 13.45 10.25
N PRO A 133 -0.04 13.37 9.58
CA PRO A 133 -1.08 12.41 9.93
C PRO A 133 -0.67 10.95 9.68
N VAL A 134 0.05 10.64 8.59
CA VAL A 134 0.50 9.26 8.31
C VAL A 134 1.57 8.84 9.30
N GLY A 135 2.50 9.74 9.66
CA GLY A 135 3.51 9.46 10.67
C GLY A 135 2.92 9.21 12.05
N ASP A 136 1.93 9.99 12.47
CA ASP A 136 1.25 9.78 13.75
C ASP A 136 0.47 8.47 13.78
N LYS A 137 -0.15 8.08 12.65
CA LYS A 137 -0.77 6.76 12.50
C LYS A 137 0.24 5.63 12.69
N LEU A 138 1.38 5.68 12.01
CA LEU A 138 2.40 4.63 12.08
C LEU A 138 3.00 4.53 13.49
N LYS A 139 3.24 5.66 14.17
CA LYS A 139 3.66 5.67 15.59
C LYS A 139 2.63 4.98 16.49
N ALA A 140 1.35 5.28 16.31
CA ALA A 140 0.28 4.67 17.09
C ALA A 140 0.16 3.15 16.85
N MET A 141 0.42 2.69 15.62
CA MET A 141 0.45 1.26 15.30
C MET A 141 1.61 0.56 16.01
N ASN A 142 2.82 1.13 15.99
CA ASN A 142 4.00 0.53 16.58
C ASN A 142 4.03 0.60 18.11
N ALA A 143 3.30 1.54 18.72
CA ALA A 143 3.18 1.63 20.18
C ALA A 143 2.26 0.56 20.78
N GLY A 144 1.43 -0.11 19.96
CA GLY A 144 0.52 -1.16 20.37
C GLY A 144 1.02 -2.59 20.07
N GLN A 145 2.23 -2.73 19.53
CA GLN A 145 2.95 -3.99 19.35
C GLN A 145 3.78 -4.29 20.60
#